data_AF-A0A3D8Q974-F1
#
_entry.id   AF-A0A3D8Q974-F1
#
_cell.length_a   1.000
_cell.length_b   1.000
_cell.length_c   1.000
_cell.angle_alpha   90.00
_cell.angle_beta   90.00
_cell.angle_gamma   90.00
#
_symmetry.space_group_name_H-M   'P 1'
#
loop_
_entity.id
_entity.type
_entity.pdbx_description
1 polymer ?
#
loop_
_entity_poly.entity_id
_entity_poly.type
_entity_poly.pdbx_seq_one_letter_code
_entity_poly.pdbx_strand_id
1 'polypeptide(L)'
;MLACGVGLLVVVVFLDRAIIGIGQNNLTNSSPSLSQIWSVGFGLGNAASFWQNAPNSLYSNILLANLPQLIFSILYFVYNGLYTVMSLAAEWSSYSSKRKGLRVSKPLGHQRSTYYLQLPYMHAIPLMIASGGMHWLISQSFYLLSVDLTRTTRSSNTTIISFTTCGYSAVAMIFALGLGTLMLFCIFVNGFRRIKYDIPPAGSCSLAISSACNPLLEAIDCTMPLQWGVVKAASHEPGHCSFSDVDVSQPETGARYS
;
A
#
# COMPACT_ATOMS: atom_id res chain seq x y z
N MET A 1 -12.08 6.79 -9.77
CA MET A 1 -11.79 8.21 -10.00
C MET A 1 -12.11 9.09 -8.79
N LEU A 2 -13.30 8.98 -8.17
CA LEU A 2 -13.68 9.74 -6.96
C LEU A 2 -12.68 9.59 -5.80
N ALA A 3 -12.22 8.39 -5.48
CA ALA A 3 -11.25 8.17 -4.38
C ALA A 3 -9.88 8.84 -4.63
N CYS A 4 -9.39 8.84 -5.87
CA CYS A 4 -8.16 9.56 -6.24
C CYS A 4 -8.35 11.08 -6.16
N GLY A 5 -9.53 11.58 -6.56
CA GLY A 5 -9.85 13.01 -6.46
C GLY A 5 -9.95 13.50 -5.02
N VAL A 6 -10.58 12.73 -4.13
CA VAL A 6 -10.65 13.04 -2.69
C VAL A 6 -9.27 12.98 -2.04
N GLY A 7 -8.47 11.96 -2.36
CA GLY A 7 -7.09 11.86 -1.85
C GLY A 7 -6.22 13.04 -2.28
N LEU A 8 -6.31 13.45 -3.54
CA LEU A 8 -5.53 14.56 -4.08
C LEU A 8 -5.97 15.92 -3.51
N LEU A 9 -7.28 16.11 -3.29
CA LEU A 9 -7.81 17.27 -2.56
C LEU A 9 -7.31 17.35 -1.13
N VAL A 10 -7.30 16.22 -0.41
CA VAL A 10 -6.78 16.14 0.97
C VAL A 10 -5.30 16.53 0.97
N VAL A 11 -4.49 15.97 0.07
CA VAL A 11 -3.07 16.33 -0.08
C VAL A 11 -2.88 17.82 -0.36
N VAL A 12 -3.66 18.40 -1.28
CA VAL A 12 -3.60 19.83 -1.61
C VAL A 12 -3.98 20.71 -0.42
N VAL A 13 -5.02 20.35 0.34
CA VAL A 13 -5.44 21.09 1.53
C VAL A 13 -4.37 21.02 2.62
N PHE A 14 -3.77 19.85 2.86
CA PHE A 14 -2.69 19.72 3.85
C PHE A 14 -1.41 20.46 3.43
N LEU A 15 -1.08 20.48 2.13
CA LEU A 15 0.02 21.30 1.59
C LEU A 15 -0.25 22.78 1.76
N ASP A 16 -1.45 23.25 1.42
CA ASP A 16 -1.85 24.65 1.57
C ASP A 16 -1.74 25.11 3.03
N ARG A 17 -2.23 24.30 3.98
CA ARG A 17 -2.10 24.60 5.41
C ARG A 17 -0.65 24.57 5.91
N ALA A 18 0.16 23.64 5.42
CA ALA A 18 1.58 23.58 5.76
C ALA A 18 2.35 24.79 5.22
N ILE A 19 2.04 25.24 4.00
CA ILE A 19 2.67 26.41 3.36
C ILE A 19 2.24 27.71 4.06
N ILE A 20 0.95 27.87 4.37
CA ILE A 20 0.43 29.02 5.12
C ILE A 20 1.07 29.09 6.51
N GLY A 21 1.23 27.94 7.17
CA GLY A 21 1.89 27.84 8.47
C GLY A 21 3.37 28.26 8.46
N ILE A 22 4.12 27.93 7.40
CA ILE A 22 5.48 28.44 7.20
C ILE A 22 5.46 29.97 6.97
N GLY A 23 4.52 30.44 6.13
CA GLY A 23 4.40 31.85 5.74
C GLY A 23 4.08 32.80 6.90
N GLN A 24 3.34 32.36 7.91
CA GLN A 24 2.98 33.20 9.07
C GLN A 24 4.19 33.58 9.97
N ASN A 25 5.33 32.91 9.84
CA ASN A 25 6.54 33.21 10.64
C ASN A 25 7.40 34.33 10.08
N ASN A 26 7.16 34.70 8.83
CA ASN A 26 7.79 35.84 8.21
C ASN A 26 6.68 36.84 7.94
N LEU A 27 6.74 38.02 8.57
CA LEU A 27 5.79 39.14 8.42
C LEU A 27 5.83 39.77 7.01
N THR A 28 5.89 38.94 5.97
CA THR A 28 6.01 39.31 4.56
C THR A 28 4.96 38.55 3.78
N ASN A 29 4.11 39.26 3.03
CA ASN A 29 3.05 38.71 2.16
C ASN A 29 3.60 37.93 0.93
N SER A 30 4.76 37.29 1.06
CA SER A 30 5.48 36.63 -0.02
C SER A 30 5.60 35.14 0.27
N SER A 31 5.37 34.31 -0.74
CA SER A 31 5.52 32.85 -0.63
C SER A 31 6.94 32.51 -0.16
N PRO A 32 7.11 31.59 0.82
CA PRO A 32 8.42 31.22 1.31
C PRO A 32 9.26 30.58 0.20
N SER A 33 10.51 31.04 0.06
CA SER A 33 11.45 30.47 -0.90
C SER A 33 11.91 29.05 -0.49
N LEU A 34 12.31 28.22 -1.46
CA LEU A 34 12.77 26.84 -1.20
C LEU A 34 13.92 26.76 -0.18
N SER A 35 14.84 27.72 -0.20
CA SER A 35 15.94 27.81 0.76
C SER A 35 15.44 28.11 2.18
N GLN A 36 14.41 28.95 2.33
CA GLN A 36 13.79 29.23 3.62
C GLN A 36 13.05 28.00 4.16
N ILE A 37 12.33 27.27 3.32
CA ILE A 37 11.65 26.03 3.72
C ILE A 37 12.67 25.00 4.21
N TRP A 38 13.78 24.84 3.50
CA TRP A 38 14.85 23.93 3.91
C TRP A 38 15.56 24.38 5.20
N SER A 39 15.74 25.69 5.40
CA SER A 39 16.41 26.25 6.59
C SER A 39 15.68 25.99 7.90
N VAL A 40 14.36 25.74 7.85
CA VAL A 40 13.56 25.32 9.01
C VAL A 40 13.96 23.91 9.48
N GLY A 41 14.50 23.09 8.58
CA GLY A 41 14.98 21.74 8.88
C GLY A 41 13.88 20.72 9.22
N PHE A 42 14.30 19.50 9.52
CA PHE A 42 13.43 18.44 10.03
C PHE A 42 13.32 18.55 11.56
N GLY A 43 12.08 18.58 12.09
CA GLY A 43 11.81 18.36 13.52
C GLY A 43 12.29 19.44 14.50
N LEU A 44 12.83 20.59 14.06
CA LEU A 44 13.20 21.66 14.97
C LEU A 44 11.96 22.42 15.45
N GLY A 45 11.65 22.28 16.75
CA GLY A 45 10.50 22.88 17.43
C GLY A 45 10.58 24.41 17.53
N ASN A 46 10.44 25.10 16.40
CA ASN A 46 10.17 26.53 16.38
C ASN A 46 8.74 26.77 16.88
N ALA A 47 8.51 27.82 17.67
CA ALA A 47 7.18 28.17 18.21
C ALA A 47 6.14 28.43 17.10
N ALA A 48 6.64 28.86 15.95
CA ALA A 48 6.03 28.85 14.63
C ALA A 48 5.25 27.58 14.25
N SER A 49 5.77 26.43 14.63
CA SER A 49 5.31 25.10 14.23
C SER A 49 4.29 24.52 15.21
N PHE A 50 3.85 25.31 16.19
CA PHE A 50 2.86 24.89 17.17
C PHE A 50 1.47 24.89 16.56
N TRP A 51 0.70 23.86 16.89
CA TRP A 51 -0.70 23.83 16.57
C TRP A 51 -1.46 24.78 17.51
N GLN A 52 -1.82 25.97 17.02
CA GLN A 52 -2.35 27.09 17.82
C GLN A 52 -3.67 26.75 18.57
N ASN A 53 -4.43 25.76 18.08
CA ASN A 53 -5.68 25.28 18.70
C ASN A 53 -5.61 23.79 19.08
N ALA A 54 -4.45 23.31 19.55
CA ALA A 54 -4.31 21.94 19.99
C ALA A 54 -5.20 21.68 21.22
N PRO A 55 -5.74 20.46 21.38
CA PRO A 55 -6.37 20.05 22.63
C PRO A 55 -5.46 20.31 23.84
N ASN A 56 -6.02 20.80 24.94
CA ASN A 56 -5.27 20.97 26.21
C ASN A 56 -5.06 19.65 26.97
N SER A 57 -5.42 18.50 26.37
CA SER A 57 -5.29 17.17 26.96
C SER A 57 -4.14 16.41 26.31
N LEU A 58 -3.23 15.89 27.14
CA LEU A 58 -2.12 15.04 26.71
C LEU A 58 -2.59 13.87 25.85
N TYR A 59 -3.63 13.16 26.29
CA TYR A 59 -4.16 11.99 25.58
C TYR A 59 -4.68 12.36 24.19
N SER A 60 -5.39 13.48 24.08
CA SER A 60 -5.90 13.96 22.79
C SER A 60 -4.78 14.35 21.84
N ASN A 61 -3.71 14.97 22.33
CA ASN A 61 -2.53 15.31 21.51
C ASN A 61 -1.76 14.07 21.07
N ILE A 62 -1.62 13.06 21.93
CA ILE A 62 -1.01 11.77 21.56
C ILE A 62 -1.81 11.10 20.44
N LEU A 63 -3.14 11.04 20.56
CA LEU A 63 -4.00 10.46 19.54
C LEU A 63 -3.92 11.25 18.23
N LEU A 64 -3.95 12.59 18.31
CA LEU A 64 -3.88 13.46 17.12
C LEU A 64 -2.57 13.30 16.36
N ALA A 65 -1.43 13.25 17.06
CA ALA A 65 -0.12 13.07 16.44
C ALA A 65 0.05 11.69 15.78
N ASN A 66 -0.62 10.66 16.30
CA ASN A 66 -0.51 9.28 15.79
C ASN A 66 -1.63 8.88 14.82
N LEU A 67 -2.71 9.66 14.71
CA LEU A 67 -3.80 9.37 13.78
C LEU A 67 -3.33 9.21 12.32
N PRO A 68 -2.41 10.04 11.80
CA PRO A 68 -1.88 9.84 10.44
C PRO A 68 -1.13 8.52 10.26
N GLN A 69 -0.40 8.06 11.30
CA GLN A 69 0.29 6.75 11.29
C GLN A 69 -0.74 5.62 11.15
N LEU A 70 -1.84 5.69 11.92
CA LEU A 70 -2.91 4.69 11.87
C LEU A 70 -3.61 4.65 10.50
N ILE A 71 -3.94 5.82 9.95
CA ILE A 71 -4.55 5.93 8.63
C ILE A 71 -3.63 5.33 7.57
N PHE A 72 -2.32 5.64 7.63
CA PHE A 72 -1.35 5.07 6.70
C PHE A 72 -1.24 3.54 6.82
N SER A 73 -1.25 2.99 8.03
CA SER A 73 -1.26 1.52 8.23
C SER A 73 -2.45 0.85 7.55
N ILE A 74 -3.65 1.43 7.66
CA ILE A 74 -4.85 0.90 6.99
C ILE A 74 -4.69 0.95 5.47
N LEU A 75 -4.21 2.08 4.94
CA LEU A 75 -3.94 2.23 3.51
C LEU A 75 -2.88 1.24 3.02
N TYR A 76 -1.84 0.99 3.81
CA TYR A 76 -0.79 0.01 3.52
C TYR A 76 -1.37 -1.41 3.42
N PHE A 77 -2.27 -1.81 4.32
CA PHE A 77 -2.96 -3.11 4.23
C PHE A 77 -3.76 -3.24 2.93
N VAL A 78 -4.52 -2.21 2.55
CA VAL A 78 -5.27 -2.20 1.29
C VAL A 78 -4.33 -2.28 0.09
N TYR A 79 -3.24 -1.50 0.11
CA TYR A 79 -2.23 -1.48 -0.95
C TYR A 79 -1.57 -2.86 -1.12
N ASN A 80 -1.22 -3.52 -0.02
CA ASN A 80 -0.66 -4.87 -0.01
C ASN A 80 -1.66 -5.89 -0.57
N GLY A 81 -2.93 -5.80 -0.17
CA GLY A 81 -4.01 -6.64 -0.68
C GLY A 81 -4.19 -6.53 -2.19
N LEU A 82 -4.16 -5.32 -2.73
CA LEU A 82 -4.26 -5.09 -4.18
C LEU A 82 -3.11 -5.74 -4.97
N TYR A 83 -1.86 -5.53 -4.53
CA TYR A 83 -0.72 -6.19 -5.18
C TYR A 83 -0.80 -7.72 -5.08
N THR A 84 -1.33 -8.24 -3.97
CA THR A 84 -1.51 -9.69 -3.78
C THR A 84 -2.51 -10.24 -4.77
N VAL A 85 -3.67 -9.60 -4.93
CA VAL A 85 -4.69 -10.01 -5.92
C VAL A 85 -4.16 -9.91 -7.35
N MET A 86 -3.43 -8.84 -7.68
CA MET A 86 -2.84 -8.68 -9.01
C MET A 86 -1.79 -9.75 -9.30
N SER A 87 -0.94 -10.09 -8.32
CA SER A 87 0.07 -11.13 -8.45
C SER A 87 -0.57 -12.52 -8.59
N LEU A 88 -1.62 -12.79 -7.80
CA LEU A 88 -2.39 -14.03 -7.87
C LEU A 88 -3.07 -14.19 -9.24
N ALA A 89 -3.71 -13.13 -9.74
CA ALA A 89 -4.35 -13.14 -11.06
C ALA A 89 -3.34 -13.37 -12.19
N ALA A 90 -2.17 -12.72 -12.13
CA ALA A 90 -1.12 -12.89 -13.12
C ALA A 90 -0.51 -14.29 -13.09
N GLU A 91 -0.35 -14.88 -11.90
CA GLU A 91 0.09 -16.25 -11.75
C GLU A 91 -0.96 -17.25 -12.26
N TRP A 92 -2.23 -17.08 -11.86
CA TRP A 92 -3.34 -17.91 -12.30
C TRP A 92 -3.47 -17.92 -13.84
N SER A 93 -3.51 -16.74 -14.45
CA SER A 93 -3.54 -16.57 -15.90
C SER A 93 -2.38 -17.30 -16.59
N SER A 94 -1.19 -17.29 -15.99
CA SER A 94 -0.01 -17.88 -16.61
C SER A 94 -0.07 -19.40 -16.76
N TYR A 95 -0.92 -20.10 -16.00
CA TYR A 95 -1.14 -21.54 -16.15
C TYR A 95 -1.92 -21.91 -17.42
N SER A 96 -2.56 -20.96 -18.09
CA SER A 96 -3.23 -21.21 -19.38
C SER A 96 -2.25 -21.32 -20.55
N SER A 97 -1.10 -20.63 -20.45
CA SER A 97 -0.14 -20.49 -21.55
C SER A 97 1.18 -21.23 -21.32
N LYS A 98 1.50 -21.56 -20.06
CA LYS A 98 2.77 -22.20 -19.70
C LYS A 98 2.54 -23.25 -18.62
N ARG A 99 3.18 -24.42 -18.78
CA ARG A 99 3.34 -25.40 -17.71
C ARG A 99 4.15 -24.84 -16.55
N LYS A 100 3.63 -24.95 -15.32
CA LYS A 100 4.31 -24.52 -14.10
C LYS A 100 3.97 -25.47 -12.95
N GLY A 101 4.92 -25.67 -12.04
CA GLY A 101 4.66 -26.39 -10.79
C GLY A 101 3.82 -25.55 -9.82
N LEU A 102 2.92 -26.20 -9.10
CA LEU A 102 2.06 -25.56 -8.10
C LEU A 102 2.87 -24.98 -6.94
N ARG A 103 2.39 -23.87 -6.37
CA ARG A 103 2.92 -23.37 -5.09
C ARG A 103 2.19 -24.01 -3.93
N VAL A 104 2.95 -24.70 -3.07
CA VAL A 104 2.43 -25.38 -1.88
C VAL A 104 3.32 -25.12 -0.68
N SER A 105 2.78 -25.30 0.53
CA SER A 105 3.55 -25.06 1.77
C SER A 105 4.65 -26.10 2.01
N LYS A 106 4.52 -27.30 1.45
CA LYS A 106 5.50 -28.39 1.55
C LYS A 106 5.74 -28.96 0.14
N PRO A 107 6.68 -28.38 -0.63
CA PRO A 107 6.86 -28.77 -2.02
C PRO A 107 7.47 -30.17 -2.14
N LEU A 108 7.00 -30.91 -3.14
CA LEU A 108 7.57 -32.17 -3.61
C LEU A 108 7.84 -32.06 -5.13
N GLY A 109 8.95 -32.65 -5.60
CA GLY A 109 9.29 -32.68 -7.03
C GLY A 109 9.49 -31.28 -7.64
N HIS A 110 8.71 -30.94 -8.66
CA HIS A 110 8.79 -29.66 -9.39
C HIS A 110 7.91 -28.55 -8.79
N GLN A 111 7.21 -28.81 -7.68
CA GLN A 111 6.43 -27.81 -6.96
C GLN A 111 7.32 -26.73 -6.33
N ARG A 112 6.73 -25.56 -6.09
CA ARG A 112 7.42 -24.41 -5.51
C ARG A 112 6.91 -24.16 -4.10
N SER A 113 7.78 -23.74 -3.19
CA SER A 113 7.35 -23.26 -1.89
C SER A 113 6.54 -21.97 -2.04
N THR A 114 5.60 -21.73 -1.14
CA THR A 114 5.01 -20.40 -0.97
C THR A 114 6.08 -19.42 -0.46
N TYR A 115 5.93 -18.14 -0.81
CA TYR A 115 6.73 -17.09 -0.22
C TYR A 115 6.33 -16.90 1.25
N TYR A 116 7.30 -16.61 2.12
CA TYR A 116 7.03 -16.33 3.53
C TYR A 116 6.19 -15.06 3.71
N LEU A 117 6.42 -14.06 2.86
CA LEU A 117 5.52 -12.93 2.66
C LEU A 117 4.60 -13.27 1.48
N GLN A 118 3.30 -13.08 1.60
CA GLN A 118 2.28 -13.45 0.59
C GLN A 118 2.53 -12.91 -0.84
N LEU A 119 3.49 -12.00 -1.01
CA LEU A 119 3.88 -11.34 -2.25
C LEU A 119 5.29 -11.75 -2.72
N PRO A 120 5.54 -11.77 -4.05
CA PRO A 120 6.90 -11.92 -4.57
C PRO A 120 7.84 -10.86 -3.98
N TYR A 121 9.04 -11.27 -3.59
CA TYR A 121 10.02 -10.39 -2.92
C TYR A 121 10.33 -9.09 -3.68
N MET A 122 10.25 -9.12 -5.02
CA MET A 122 10.44 -7.94 -5.88
C MET A 122 9.44 -6.81 -5.61
N HIS A 123 8.23 -7.14 -5.14
CA HIS A 123 7.22 -6.16 -4.74
C HIS A 123 7.23 -5.96 -3.23
N ALA A 124 7.39 -7.04 -2.45
CA ALA A 124 7.33 -6.98 -1.00
C ALA A 124 8.46 -6.15 -0.37
N ILE A 125 9.70 -6.26 -0.86
CA ILE A 125 10.85 -5.54 -0.31
C ILE A 125 10.73 -4.03 -0.53
N PRO A 126 10.51 -3.51 -1.76
CA PRO A 126 10.31 -2.08 -1.96
C PRO A 126 9.13 -1.53 -1.17
N LEU A 127 8.06 -2.32 -1.04
CA LEU A 127 6.88 -1.95 -0.26
C LEU A 127 7.22 -1.79 1.23
N MET A 128 7.98 -2.72 1.81
CA MET A 128 8.40 -2.63 3.21
C MET A 128 9.31 -1.42 3.45
N ILE A 129 10.27 -1.17 2.55
CA ILE A 129 11.17 -0.01 2.65
C ILE A 129 10.37 1.30 2.58
N ALA A 130 9.46 1.41 1.59
CA ALA A 130 8.61 2.57 1.43
C ALA A 130 7.67 2.77 2.63
N SER A 131 7.11 1.69 3.19
CA SER A 131 6.26 1.73 4.38
C SER A 131 7.03 2.21 5.61
N GLY A 132 8.20 1.64 5.88
CA GLY A 132 9.07 2.08 6.97
C GLY A 132 9.48 3.55 6.80
N GLY A 133 9.83 3.96 5.57
CA GLY A 133 10.14 5.35 5.24
C GLY A 133 8.97 6.30 5.46
N MET A 134 7.74 5.91 5.07
CA MET A 134 6.53 6.69 5.31
C MET A 134 6.22 6.82 6.81
N HIS A 135 6.30 5.73 7.57
CA HIS A 135 6.12 5.77 9.03
C HIS A 135 7.15 6.70 9.69
N TRP A 136 8.40 6.65 9.25
CA TRP A 136 9.44 7.56 9.72
C TRP A 136 9.16 9.03 9.33
N LEU A 137 8.78 9.30 8.08
CA LEU A 137 8.45 10.66 7.64
C LEU A 137 7.21 11.22 8.35
N ILE A 138 6.19 10.40 8.63
CA ILE A 138 5.00 10.82 9.37
C ILE A 138 5.36 11.17 10.81
N SER A 139 6.29 10.45 11.45
CA SER A 139 6.73 10.78 12.83
C SER A 139 7.51 12.10 12.90
N GLN A 140 8.19 12.47 11.81
CA GLN A 140 8.82 13.79 11.66
C GLN A 140 7.80 14.87 11.25
N SER A 141 6.68 14.48 10.63
CA SER A 141 5.63 15.40 10.19
C SER A 141 4.75 15.88 11.33
N PHE A 142 4.41 14.99 12.26
CA PHE A 142 3.58 15.27 13.43
C PHE A 142 4.26 14.72 14.68
N TYR A 143 4.52 15.58 15.65
CA TYR A 143 5.22 15.18 16.87
C TYR A 143 4.62 15.87 18.09
N LEU A 144 4.75 15.22 19.25
CA LEU A 144 4.34 15.77 20.53
C LEU A 144 5.43 16.70 21.07
N LEU A 145 5.04 17.85 21.58
CA LEU A 145 5.92 18.85 22.18
C LEU A 145 5.49 19.12 23.62
N SER A 146 6.46 19.13 24.53
CA SER A 146 6.29 19.70 25.87
C SER A 146 6.98 21.06 25.91
N VAL A 147 6.23 22.10 26.21
CA VAL A 147 6.72 23.48 26.25
C VAL A 147 6.68 23.98 27.68
N ASP A 148 7.83 24.41 28.19
CA ASP A 148 7.97 25.02 29.50
C ASP A 148 8.14 26.54 29.35
N LEU A 149 7.10 27.29 29.66
CA LEU A 149 7.16 28.75 29.68
C LEU A 149 7.65 29.23 31.04
N THR A 150 8.84 29.80 31.05
CA THR A 150 9.40 30.45 32.25
C THR A 150 9.04 31.93 32.24
N ARG A 151 8.24 32.37 33.20
CA ARG A 151 7.91 33.78 33.40
C ARG A 151 8.69 34.32 34.60
N THR A 152 9.67 35.17 34.33
CA THR A 152 10.40 35.90 35.39
C THR A 152 9.71 37.24 35.65
N THR A 153 9.22 37.45 36.86
CA THR A 153 8.64 38.73 37.28
C THR A 153 9.71 39.64 37.89
N ARG A 154 9.46 40.96 37.90
CA ARG A 154 10.40 41.97 38.44
C ARG A 154 10.72 41.78 39.94
N SER A 155 9.94 40.97 40.66
CA SER A 155 10.16 40.63 42.08
C SER A 155 10.97 39.34 42.30
N SER A 156 11.71 38.84 41.28
CA SER A 156 12.49 37.58 41.32
C SER A 156 11.69 36.28 41.53
N ASN A 157 10.35 36.33 41.49
CA ASN A 157 9.53 35.14 41.44
C ASN A 157 9.50 34.58 40.02
N THR A 158 9.99 33.35 39.86
CA THR A 158 9.97 32.58 38.61
C THR A 158 8.81 31.59 38.65
N THR A 159 7.85 31.73 37.74
CA THR A 159 6.76 30.76 37.56
C THR A 159 7.02 29.97 36.29
N ILE A 160 6.98 28.63 36.38
CA ILE A 160 7.09 27.72 35.23
C ILE A 160 5.68 27.22 34.91
N ILE A 161 5.25 27.44 33.66
CA ILE A 161 3.99 26.92 33.13
C ILE A 161 4.35 25.90 32.05
N SER A 162 4.14 24.62 32.36
CA SER A 162 4.37 23.52 31.42
C SER A 162 3.06 23.11 30.74
N PHE A 163 3.06 23.00 29.42
CA PHE A 163 1.94 22.43 28.68
C PHE A 163 2.43 21.56 27.52
N THR A 164 1.64 20.55 27.18
CA THR A 164 1.92 19.67 26.05
C THR A 164 1.04 20.04 24.87
N THR A 165 1.64 20.21 23.69
CA THR A 165 0.95 20.53 22.44
C THR A 165 1.47 19.64 21.29
N CYS A 166 0.84 19.70 20.12
CA CYS A 166 1.32 19.07 18.90
C CYS A 166 2.11 20.08 18.05
N GLY A 167 3.24 19.63 17.52
CA GLY A 167 4.01 20.32 16.50
C GLY A 167 3.88 19.64 15.14
N TYR A 168 4.17 20.37 14.08
CA TYR A 168 4.29 19.83 12.73
C TYR A 168 5.53 20.33 11.99
N SER A 169 6.09 19.51 11.09
CA SER A 169 7.17 19.91 10.19
C SER A 169 6.68 19.90 8.74
N ALA A 170 6.57 21.09 8.16
CA ALA A 170 6.15 21.23 6.77
C ALA A 170 7.11 20.54 5.77
N VAL A 171 8.42 20.54 6.06
CA VAL A 171 9.42 19.83 5.24
C VAL A 171 9.14 18.33 5.23
N ALA A 172 8.98 17.72 6.40
CA ALA A 172 8.68 16.30 6.52
C ALA A 172 7.35 15.94 5.85
N MET A 173 6.34 16.81 5.98
CA MET A 173 5.05 16.64 5.31
C MET A 173 5.20 16.62 3.79
N ILE A 174 5.99 17.53 3.20
CA ILE A 174 6.23 17.56 1.74
C ILE A 174 6.87 16.24 1.28
N PHE A 175 7.88 15.73 2.00
CA PHE A 175 8.50 14.44 1.66
C PHE A 175 7.54 13.26 1.82
N ALA A 176 6.74 13.23 2.90
CA ALA A 176 5.72 12.20 3.11
C ALA A 176 4.68 12.19 1.99
N LEU A 177 4.24 13.37 1.56
CA LEU A 177 3.28 13.53 0.47
C LEU A 177 3.87 13.15 -0.89
N GLY A 178 5.13 13.50 -1.14
CA GLY A 178 5.87 13.09 -2.34
C GLY A 178 5.97 11.57 -2.44
N LEU A 179 6.44 10.92 -1.36
CA LEU A 179 6.56 9.46 -1.30
C LEU A 179 5.20 8.77 -1.40
N GLY A 180 4.18 9.26 -0.69
CA GLY A 180 2.81 8.74 -0.77
C GLY A 180 2.22 8.84 -2.19
N THR A 181 2.44 9.97 -2.87
CA THR A 181 2.00 10.17 -4.27
C THR A 181 2.72 9.21 -5.21
N LEU A 182 4.03 9.01 -5.02
CA LEU A 182 4.81 8.03 -5.80
C LEU A 182 4.25 6.61 -5.63
N MET A 183 3.92 6.20 -4.40
CA MET A 183 3.29 4.91 -4.14
C MET A 183 1.94 4.78 -4.86
N LEU A 184 1.07 5.79 -4.78
CA LEU A 184 -0.21 5.80 -5.51
C LEU A 184 -0.04 5.74 -7.02
N PHE A 185 0.96 6.42 -7.56
CA PHE A 185 1.28 6.36 -8.98
C PHE A 185 1.73 4.95 -9.39
N CYS A 186 2.60 4.32 -8.60
CA CYS A 186 3.08 2.96 -8.85
C CYS A 186 1.92 1.95 -8.95
N ILE A 187 0.98 1.96 -8.00
CA ILE A 187 -0.16 1.03 -8.06
C ILE A 187 -1.09 1.33 -9.23
N PHE A 188 -1.30 2.61 -9.55
CA PHE A 188 -2.13 3.02 -10.68
C PHE A 188 -1.55 2.54 -12.01
N VAL A 189 -0.25 2.73 -12.24
CA VAL A 189 0.45 2.24 -13.45
C VAL A 189 0.42 0.72 -13.53
N ASN A 190 0.64 0.03 -12.41
CA ASN A 190 0.53 -1.42 -12.38
C ASN A 190 -0.90 -1.89 -12.69
N GLY A 191 -1.93 -1.14 -12.27
CA GLY A 191 -3.34 -1.46 -12.52
C GLY A 191 -3.73 -1.49 -14.01
N PHE A 192 -3.01 -0.76 -14.88
CA PHE A 192 -3.23 -0.81 -16.33
C PHE A 192 -2.62 -2.03 -17.02
N ARG A 193 -1.83 -2.84 -16.31
CA ARG A 193 -1.26 -4.06 -16.88
C ARG A 193 -2.39 -5.05 -17.17
N ARG A 194 -2.74 -5.18 -18.45
CA ARG A 194 -3.74 -6.14 -18.90
C ARG A 194 -3.17 -7.55 -18.77
N ILE A 195 -3.87 -8.38 -18.01
CA ILE A 195 -3.63 -9.82 -17.93
C ILE A 195 -4.49 -10.48 -19.01
N LYS A 196 -3.89 -11.32 -19.86
CA LYS A 196 -4.64 -12.14 -20.82
C LYS A 196 -5.28 -13.31 -20.07
N TYR A 197 -6.59 -13.44 -20.13
CA TYR A 197 -7.31 -14.50 -19.43
C TYR A 197 -7.75 -15.57 -20.43
N ASP A 198 -6.91 -16.60 -20.60
CA ASP A 198 -7.31 -17.81 -21.34
C ASP A 198 -7.83 -18.90 -20.38
N ILE A 199 -7.78 -18.64 -19.06
CA ILE A 199 -8.36 -19.44 -17.96
C ILE A 199 -9.44 -18.61 -17.24
N PRO A 200 -10.55 -19.21 -16.79
CA PRO A 200 -11.56 -18.51 -16.01
C PRO A 200 -10.95 -17.83 -14.77
N PRO A 201 -11.29 -16.56 -14.49
CA PRO A 201 -10.75 -15.86 -13.35
C PRO A 201 -11.28 -16.46 -12.05
N ALA A 202 -10.43 -17.17 -11.30
CA ALA A 202 -10.80 -17.76 -10.02
C ALA A 202 -10.61 -16.80 -8.83
N GLY A 203 -9.73 -15.79 -8.98
CA GLY A 203 -9.33 -14.91 -7.88
C GLY A 203 -8.80 -15.73 -6.71
N SER A 204 -9.34 -15.50 -5.51
CA SER A 204 -9.08 -16.28 -4.29
C SER A 204 -10.24 -17.22 -3.91
N CYS A 205 -11.15 -17.52 -4.84
CA CYS A 205 -12.30 -18.37 -4.57
C CYS A 205 -11.90 -19.85 -4.65
N SER A 206 -11.95 -20.55 -3.52
CA SER A 206 -11.64 -21.98 -3.46
C SER A 206 -12.56 -22.83 -4.34
N LEU A 207 -13.83 -22.44 -4.48
CA LEU A 207 -14.78 -23.14 -5.36
C LEU A 207 -14.35 -23.06 -6.83
N ALA A 208 -13.94 -21.88 -7.30
CA ALA A 208 -13.48 -21.67 -8.67
C ALA A 208 -12.13 -22.35 -8.95
N ILE A 209 -11.25 -22.40 -7.94
CA ILE A 209 -10.00 -23.17 -8.03
C ILE A 209 -10.30 -24.67 -8.09
N SER A 210 -11.21 -25.16 -7.23
CA SER A 210 -11.61 -26.57 -7.17
C SER A 210 -12.21 -27.05 -8.48
N SER A 211 -13.09 -26.25 -9.12
CA SER A 211 -13.66 -26.61 -10.42
C SER A 211 -12.59 -26.73 -11.51
N ALA A 212 -11.55 -25.88 -11.48
CA ALA A 212 -10.43 -25.98 -12.42
C ALA A 212 -9.51 -27.18 -12.14
N CYS A 213 -9.53 -27.71 -10.91
CA CYS A 213 -8.71 -28.84 -10.48
C CYS A 213 -9.44 -30.18 -10.51
N ASN A 214 -10.71 -30.23 -10.93
CA ASN A 214 -11.48 -31.47 -10.96
C ASN A 214 -11.08 -32.31 -12.19
N PRO A 215 -10.33 -33.42 -12.05
CA PRO A 215 -9.86 -34.20 -13.20
C PRO A 215 -10.96 -35.13 -13.70
N LEU A 216 -11.09 -35.28 -15.02
CA LEU A 216 -11.93 -36.33 -15.64
C LEU A 216 -11.13 -37.58 -16.05
N LEU A 217 -9.80 -37.47 -16.15
CA LEU A 217 -8.88 -38.60 -16.41
C LEU A 217 -8.14 -39.02 -15.12
N GLU A 218 -7.59 -40.23 -15.11
CA GLU A 218 -6.85 -40.86 -14.00
C GLU A 218 -5.76 -39.96 -13.38
N ALA A 219 -5.34 -40.36 -12.16
CA ALA A 219 -4.48 -39.64 -11.23
C ALA A 219 -3.44 -38.69 -11.86
N ILE A 220 -3.73 -37.38 -11.83
CA ILE A 220 -2.76 -36.33 -12.16
C ILE A 220 -1.60 -36.39 -11.17
N ASP A 221 -0.37 -36.37 -11.67
CA ASP A 221 0.79 -36.13 -10.82
C ASP A 221 0.92 -34.63 -10.49
N CYS A 222 0.38 -34.24 -9.34
CA CYS A 222 0.44 -32.87 -8.84
C CYS A 222 1.88 -32.37 -8.57
N THR A 223 2.88 -33.25 -8.54
CA THR A 223 4.29 -32.88 -8.34
C THR A 223 4.96 -32.38 -9.62
N MET A 224 4.37 -32.66 -10.78
CA MET A 224 4.85 -32.25 -12.09
C MET A 224 4.34 -30.85 -12.49
N PRO A 225 4.98 -30.19 -13.47
CA PRO A 225 4.48 -28.93 -14.01
C PRO A 225 3.13 -29.11 -14.73
N LEU A 226 2.11 -28.42 -14.21
CA LEU A 226 0.74 -28.48 -14.74
C LEU A 226 0.45 -27.31 -15.67
N GLN A 227 -0.42 -27.54 -16.65
CA GLN A 227 -1.03 -26.50 -17.47
C GLN A 227 -2.55 -26.69 -17.46
N TRP A 228 -3.30 -25.58 -17.47
CA TRP A 228 -4.75 -25.61 -17.58
C TRP A 228 -5.16 -25.52 -19.04
N GLY A 229 -6.10 -26.36 -19.45
CA GLY A 229 -6.65 -26.35 -20.81
C GLY A 229 -7.67 -27.45 -21.02
N VAL A 230 -8.00 -27.71 -22.28
CA VAL A 230 -8.98 -28.73 -22.66
C VAL A 230 -8.36 -30.12 -22.51
N VAL A 231 -8.95 -30.95 -21.65
CA VAL A 231 -8.56 -32.34 -21.41
C VAL A 231 -9.45 -33.31 -22.20
N LYS A 232 -10.74 -32.96 -22.38
CA LYS A 232 -11.67 -33.67 -23.27
C LYS A 232 -12.30 -32.67 -24.23
N ALA A 233 -12.12 -32.87 -25.53
CA ALA A 233 -12.71 -32.01 -26.55
C ALA A 233 -14.25 -32.07 -26.50
N ALA A 234 -14.89 -30.93 -26.77
CA ALA A 234 -16.34 -30.86 -26.87
C ALA A 234 -16.80 -31.61 -28.14
N SER A 235 -17.70 -32.57 -27.98
CA SER A 235 -18.30 -33.32 -29.10
C SER A 235 -19.82 -33.23 -29.02
N HIS A 236 -20.49 -34.23 -28.41
CA HIS A 236 -21.92 -34.21 -28.09
C HIS A 236 -22.22 -33.80 -26.65
N GLU A 237 -21.21 -33.87 -25.77
CA GLU A 237 -21.24 -33.39 -24.40
C GLU A 237 -20.38 -32.12 -24.27
N PRO A 238 -20.59 -31.28 -23.23
CA PRO A 238 -19.64 -30.24 -22.90
C PRO A 238 -18.23 -30.84 -22.82
N GLY A 239 -17.26 -30.18 -23.48
CA GLY A 239 -15.86 -30.53 -23.29
C GLY A 239 -15.45 -30.31 -21.84
N HIS A 240 -14.27 -30.73 -21.44
CA HIS A 240 -13.83 -30.55 -20.07
C HIS A 240 -12.49 -29.85 -20.00
N CYS A 241 -12.41 -28.84 -19.14
CA CYS A 241 -11.18 -28.10 -18.90
C CYS A 241 -10.70 -28.30 -17.46
N SER A 242 -9.48 -28.78 -17.31
CA SER A 242 -8.85 -28.91 -15.99
C SER A 242 -7.34 -28.78 -16.09
N PHE A 243 -6.68 -28.70 -14.94
CA PHE A 243 -5.23 -28.84 -14.88
C PHE A 243 -4.82 -30.25 -15.33
N SER A 244 -3.74 -30.35 -16.10
CA SER A 244 -3.15 -31.62 -16.48
C SER A 244 -1.62 -31.53 -16.56
N ASP A 245 -0.96 -32.64 -16.24
CA ASP A 245 0.46 -32.91 -16.41
C ASP A 245 0.80 -33.36 -17.84
N VAL A 246 -0.20 -33.70 -18.65
CA VAL A 246 -0.10 -34.07 -20.08
C VAL A 246 -0.58 -32.92 -20.97
N ASP A 247 -0.24 -32.95 -22.27
CA ASP A 247 -0.53 -31.87 -23.23
C ASP A 247 -2.01 -31.54 -23.37
N VAL A 248 -2.32 -30.26 -23.18
CA VAL A 248 -3.67 -29.69 -23.22
C VAL A 248 -3.75 -28.65 -24.32
N SER A 249 -4.88 -28.62 -25.04
CA SER A 249 -5.16 -27.58 -26.03
C SER A 249 -5.84 -26.38 -25.40
N GLN A 250 -5.77 -25.23 -26.08
CA GLN A 250 -6.47 -24.04 -25.64
C GLN A 250 -7.99 -24.18 -25.90
N PRO A 251 -8.84 -23.65 -25.01
CA PRO A 251 -10.29 -23.66 -25.23
C PRO A 251 -10.67 -22.83 -26.46
N GLU A 252 -11.57 -23.39 -27.27
CA GLU A 252 -12.07 -22.73 -28.48
C GLU A 252 -13.18 -21.73 -28.14
N THR A 253 -13.17 -20.59 -28.83
CA THR A 253 -14.18 -19.55 -28.61
C THR A 253 -15.54 -20.02 -29.10
N GLY A 254 -16.52 -20.13 -28.20
CA GLY A 254 -17.90 -20.53 -28.52
C GLY A 254 -18.24 -21.98 -28.20
N ALA A 255 -17.26 -22.81 -27.85
CA ALA A 255 -17.50 -24.16 -27.34
C ALA A 255 -17.90 -24.15 -25.85
N ARG A 256 -18.70 -25.14 -25.42
CA ARG A 256 -19.12 -25.30 -24.02
C ARG A 256 -18.18 -26.28 -23.32
N TYR A 257 -17.63 -25.85 -22.20
CA TYR A 257 -16.78 -26.66 -21.33
C TYR A 257 -17.37 -26.73 -19.91
N SER A 258 -17.26 -27.89 -19.28
CA SER A 258 -17.52 -28.11 -17.85
C SER A 258 -16.24 -28.10 -17.03
#